data_AF-A0A1H2L6C8-F1
#
_entry.id   AF-A0A1H2L6C8-F1
#
_cell.length_a   1.000
_cell.length_b   1.000
_cell.length_c   1.000
_cell.angle_alpha   90.00
_cell.angle_beta   90.00
_cell.angle_gamma   90.00
#
_symmetry.space_group_name_H-M   'P 1'
#
loop_
_entity.id
_entity.type
_entity.pdbx_description
1 polymer ?
#
loop_
_entity_poly.entity_id
_entity_poly.type
_entity_poly.pdbx_seq_one_letter_code
_entity_poly.pdbx_strand_id
1 'polypeptide(L)'
;MSLTVADVLALPGLASMHLRAGQAGRDNAVRWPYVAENEGIADWVMGGELIFITGINHPRDEANLLRLVREGHERVVAGMVILTGAEFIQAIPPSVIAEAERLNLPLIEQPYALKMVVVTQAIGTALVQAQQLGRSRQHVLEQVLDGDYQSLDVLLQRGDSLGLALHVPRQVALLRLDGSEQLFGDLPDEDAERQLQSRQQLLQRRLEQSLGELGNALPLVSQGRHWIALLPCPDGQAEARNRQAMTALLDELRPQLGPLRLFLGLGSAGCEAQRFAQGLGEARQALAVAQRFPERLGLCSFNELGVLELLGAIRDRSLLDRFVERVLGALIGDDSRHQPVLMPTLEAWFAENGNLALAAQRLNVHRNTLSYRLQRIEALTGCSFEDPHDRLNISVALLIRRLSSPA
;
A
#
# COMPACT_ATOMS: atom_id res chain seq x y z
N MET A 1 9.26 11.66 5.04
CA MET A 1 10.41 11.97 4.17
C MET A 1 11.66 11.61 4.94
N SER A 2 12.50 10.78 4.34
CA SER A 2 13.84 10.46 4.83
C SER A 2 14.81 11.59 4.49
N LEU A 3 15.85 11.76 5.30
CA LEU A 3 16.96 12.66 5.00
C LEU A 3 17.72 12.12 3.77
N THR A 4 17.98 12.93 2.75
CA THR A 4 18.72 12.53 1.54
C THR A 4 20.18 12.95 1.58
N VAL A 5 21.00 12.45 0.64
CA VAL A 5 22.38 12.92 0.47
C VAL A 5 22.42 14.41 0.12
N ALA A 6 21.51 14.89 -0.73
CA ALA A 6 21.38 16.30 -1.05
C ALA A 6 21.06 17.14 0.20
N ASP A 7 20.16 16.67 1.06
CA ASP A 7 19.83 17.36 2.32
C ASP A 7 21.04 17.42 3.25
N VAL A 8 21.82 16.34 3.35
CA VAL A 8 23.05 16.30 4.16
C VAL A 8 24.04 17.37 3.71
N LEU A 9 24.27 17.50 2.40
CA LEU A 9 25.17 18.52 1.86
C LEU A 9 24.66 19.95 2.07
N ALA A 10 23.35 20.13 2.25
CA ALA A 10 22.73 21.41 2.54
C ALA A 10 22.68 21.75 4.04
N LEU A 11 23.08 20.84 4.94
CA LEU A 11 23.04 21.09 6.37
C LEU A 11 23.96 22.25 6.79
N PRO A 12 23.52 23.12 7.73
CA PRO A 12 24.36 24.18 8.26
C PRO A 12 25.68 23.65 8.81
N GLY A 13 26.79 24.27 8.42
CA GLY A 13 28.14 23.87 8.84
C GLY A 13 28.80 22.79 7.99
N LEU A 14 28.09 22.20 7.02
CA LEU A 14 28.64 21.17 6.12
C LEU A 14 28.97 21.70 4.72
N ALA A 15 28.95 23.02 4.51
CA ALA A 15 29.12 23.67 3.21
C ALA A 15 30.48 23.38 2.51
N SER A 16 31.50 22.93 3.25
CA SER A 16 32.79 22.53 2.70
C SER A 16 32.82 21.07 2.21
N MET A 17 31.73 20.31 2.39
CA MET A 17 31.57 19.00 1.78
C MET A 17 31.12 19.15 0.32
N HIS A 18 31.71 18.38 -0.58
CA HIS A 18 31.45 18.52 -2.00
C HIS A 18 31.14 17.18 -2.65
N LEU A 19 30.02 17.10 -3.36
CA LEU A 19 29.72 15.97 -4.23
C LEU A 19 30.70 16.01 -5.43
N ARG A 20 31.47 14.94 -5.60
CA ARG A 20 32.47 14.78 -6.66
C ARG A 20 32.02 13.87 -7.80
N ALA A 21 31.13 12.92 -7.51
CA ALA A 21 30.53 12.02 -8.48
C ALA A 21 29.20 11.44 -7.95
N GLY A 22 28.46 10.76 -8.82
CA GLY A 22 27.22 10.07 -8.50
C GLY A 22 26.02 11.02 -8.40
N GLN A 23 25.95 12.04 -9.27
CA GLN A 23 24.91 13.07 -9.21
C GLN A 23 23.49 12.50 -9.24
N ALA A 24 23.28 11.40 -9.98
CA ALA A 24 21.99 10.72 -10.07
C ALA A 24 21.54 10.07 -8.75
N GLY A 25 22.47 9.76 -7.83
CA GLY A 25 22.18 9.21 -6.51
C GLY A 25 21.97 10.26 -5.41
N ARG A 26 21.95 11.56 -5.73
CA ARG A 26 21.84 12.64 -4.71
C ARG A 26 20.59 12.54 -3.83
N ASP A 27 19.54 11.91 -4.35
CA ASP A 27 18.26 11.74 -3.66
C ASP A 27 18.21 10.41 -2.86
N ASN A 28 19.33 9.69 -2.76
CA ASN A 28 19.45 8.49 -1.94
C ASN A 28 19.15 8.82 -0.47
N ALA A 29 18.30 8.02 0.16
CA ALA A 29 17.94 8.15 1.55
C ALA A 29 19.09 7.73 2.47
N VAL A 30 19.50 8.64 3.36
CA VAL A 30 20.50 8.39 4.40
C VAL A 30 19.78 7.88 5.64
N ARG A 31 20.13 6.67 6.08
CA ARG A 31 19.65 6.05 7.32
C ARG A 31 20.55 6.34 8.51
N TRP A 32 21.86 6.33 8.27
CA TRP A 32 22.86 6.32 9.34
C TRP A 32 24.24 6.75 8.83
N PRO A 33 24.99 7.60 9.55
CA PRO A 33 26.40 7.82 9.27
C PRO A 33 27.25 6.69 9.88
N TYR A 34 28.07 6.01 9.07
CA TYR A 34 28.95 4.93 9.53
C TYR A 34 30.40 5.22 9.17
N VAL A 35 31.32 5.10 10.13
CA VAL A 35 32.76 5.28 9.89
C VAL A 35 33.40 3.93 9.61
N ALA A 36 33.97 3.77 8.41
CA ALA A 36 34.63 2.55 7.99
C ALA A 36 36.12 2.57 8.33
N GLU A 37 36.50 1.72 9.28
CA GLU A 37 37.89 1.58 9.73
C GLU A 37 38.56 0.29 9.25
N ASN A 38 37.78 -0.64 8.67
CA ASN A 38 38.23 -1.93 8.16
C ASN A 38 38.70 -1.84 6.69
N GLU A 39 39.39 -2.87 6.18
CA GLU A 39 39.83 -2.96 4.78
C GLU A 39 38.66 -2.89 3.80
N GLY A 40 37.58 -3.62 4.09
CA GLY A 40 36.32 -3.63 3.34
C GLY A 40 35.12 -3.26 4.22
N ILE A 41 33.97 -3.00 3.59
CA ILE A 41 32.73 -2.62 4.27
C ILE A 41 31.62 -3.64 4.11
N ALA A 42 31.74 -4.56 3.15
CA ALA A 42 30.70 -5.51 2.78
C ALA A 42 30.04 -6.17 4.02
N ASP A 43 30.79 -6.80 4.91
CA ASP A 43 30.22 -7.57 6.02
C ASP A 43 29.57 -6.74 7.14
N TRP A 44 29.70 -5.41 7.11
CA TRP A 44 29.34 -4.52 8.22
C TRP A 44 28.17 -3.57 7.91
N VAL A 45 27.75 -3.50 6.65
CA VAL A 45 26.71 -2.56 6.20
C VAL A 45 25.44 -3.30 5.77
N MET A 46 24.29 -2.66 6.01
CA MET A 46 22.96 -3.21 5.72
C MET A 46 22.21 -2.39 4.64
N GLY A 47 22.83 -1.38 4.03
CA GLY A 47 22.28 -0.54 2.95
C GLY A 47 21.60 0.76 3.41
N GLY A 48 21.79 1.86 2.68
CA GLY A 48 21.29 3.19 3.06
C GLY A 48 22.16 3.95 4.08
N GLU A 49 23.32 3.42 4.50
CA GLU A 49 24.30 4.18 5.28
C GLU A 49 25.05 5.20 4.42
N LEU A 50 25.46 6.31 5.02
CA LEU A 50 26.47 7.21 4.47
C LEU A 50 27.83 6.83 5.06
N ILE A 51 28.70 6.26 4.23
CA ILE A 51 29.95 5.63 4.68
C ILE A 51 31.09 6.65 4.70
N PHE A 52 31.70 6.90 5.85
CA PHE A 52 32.87 7.76 6.01
C PHE A 52 34.13 6.91 5.94
N ILE A 53 34.97 7.18 4.94
CA ILE A 53 36.26 6.54 4.75
C ILE A 53 37.35 7.47 5.25
N THR A 54 38.12 6.98 6.22
CA THR A 54 39.36 7.61 6.68
C THR A 54 40.56 6.76 6.27
N GLY A 55 41.76 7.33 6.41
CA GLY A 55 43.01 6.57 6.33
C GLY A 55 43.72 6.38 7.68
N ILE A 56 43.03 6.62 8.81
CA ILE A 56 43.66 6.64 10.14
C ILE A 56 44.05 5.23 10.59
N ASN A 57 43.10 4.29 10.56
CA ASN A 57 43.33 2.91 11.02
C ASN A 57 43.79 1.97 9.89
N HIS A 58 43.55 2.34 8.64
CA HIS A 58 43.93 1.56 7.48
C HIS A 58 44.38 2.49 6.34
N PRO A 59 45.62 2.35 5.82
CA PRO A 59 46.07 3.11 4.66
C PRO A 59 45.14 2.85 3.47
N ARG A 60 44.76 3.92 2.75
CA ARG A 60 43.85 3.82 1.60
C ARG A 60 44.62 4.12 0.33
N ASP A 61 44.83 3.09 -0.48
CA ASP A 61 45.33 3.24 -1.84
C ASP A 61 44.16 3.29 -2.84
N GLU A 62 44.47 3.58 -4.10
CA GLU A 62 43.49 3.67 -5.18
C GLU A 62 42.72 2.35 -5.38
N ALA A 63 43.40 1.21 -5.26
CA ALA A 63 42.78 -0.11 -5.42
C ALA A 63 41.76 -0.40 -4.32
N ASN A 64 42.09 -0.08 -3.06
CA ASN A 64 41.18 -0.21 -1.93
C ASN A 64 39.96 0.71 -2.08
N LEU A 65 40.15 1.98 -2.45
CA LEU A 65 39.03 2.91 -2.65
C LEU A 65 38.08 2.47 -3.77
N LEU A 66 38.61 1.98 -4.90
CA LEU A 66 37.81 1.41 -5.98
C LEU A 66 37.00 0.19 -5.51
N ARG A 67 37.61 -0.68 -4.71
CA ARG A 67 36.93 -1.83 -4.12
C ARG A 67 35.78 -1.39 -3.21
N LEU A 68 36.02 -0.40 -2.32
CA LEU A 68 34.99 0.09 -1.41
C LEU A 68 33.80 0.74 -2.15
N VAL A 69 34.06 1.46 -3.25
CA VAL A 69 32.99 2.01 -4.11
C VAL A 69 32.11 0.91 -4.69
N ARG A 70 32.70 -0.19 -5.16
CA ARG A 70 31.96 -1.35 -5.67
C ARG A 70 31.17 -2.06 -4.58
N GLU A 71 31.81 -2.34 -3.44
CA GLU A 71 31.14 -2.95 -2.29
C GLU A 71 29.96 -2.08 -1.80
N GLY A 72 30.14 -0.76 -1.76
CA GLY A 72 29.08 0.18 -1.38
C GLY A 72 27.88 0.14 -2.34
N HIS A 73 28.13 0.11 -3.64
CA HIS A 73 27.08 -0.03 -4.65
C HIS A 73 26.33 -1.36 -4.51
N GLU A 74 27.06 -2.49 -4.37
CA GLU A 74 26.46 -3.82 -4.21
C GLU A 74 25.60 -3.93 -2.94
N ARG A 75 25.98 -3.23 -1.87
CA ARG A 75 25.22 -3.16 -0.61
C ARG A 75 24.18 -2.04 -0.56
N VAL A 76 24.01 -1.28 -1.65
CA VAL A 76 23.01 -0.21 -1.77
C VAL A 76 23.17 0.84 -0.66
N VAL A 77 24.40 1.25 -0.36
CA VAL A 77 24.66 2.36 0.58
C VAL A 77 24.14 3.69 0.02
N ALA A 78 23.82 4.65 0.88
CA ALA A 78 23.32 5.96 0.44
C ALA A 78 24.39 6.76 -0.32
N GLY A 79 25.64 6.65 0.12
CA GLY A 79 26.79 7.29 -0.51
C GLY A 79 28.07 7.06 0.29
N MET A 80 29.17 7.63 -0.19
CA MET A 80 30.48 7.52 0.42
C MET A 80 31.13 8.89 0.60
N VAL A 81 31.72 9.12 1.77
CA VAL A 81 32.42 10.35 2.14
C VAL A 81 33.89 10.00 2.33
N ILE A 82 34.78 10.56 1.50
CA ILE A 82 36.23 10.39 1.66
C ILE A 82 36.79 11.63 2.35
N LEU A 83 37.48 11.42 3.47
CA LEU A 83 38.16 12.49 4.18
C LEU A 83 39.51 12.80 3.53
N THR A 84 39.63 13.96 2.90
CA THR A 84 40.86 14.38 2.21
C THR A 84 41.67 15.38 3.03
N GLY A 85 42.99 15.19 3.08
CA GLY A 85 43.92 16.02 3.82
C GLY A 85 45.36 15.51 3.67
N ALA A 86 46.33 16.32 4.11
CA ALA A 86 47.75 16.05 3.86
C ALA A 86 48.27 14.73 4.48
N GLU A 87 47.66 14.25 5.58
CA GLU A 87 48.21 13.15 6.38
C GLU A 87 47.84 11.75 5.90
N PHE A 88 46.62 11.54 5.38
CA PHE A 88 46.09 10.20 5.11
C PHE A 88 45.72 9.99 3.64
N ILE A 89 44.70 10.69 3.17
CA ILE A 89 44.23 10.63 1.78
C ILE A 89 44.37 12.03 1.19
N GLN A 90 45.41 12.26 0.38
CA GLN A 90 45.71 13.62 -0.07
C GLN A 90 44.66 14.17 -1.05
N ALA A 91 44.18 13.31 -1.95
CA ALA A 91 43.13 13.62 -2.91
C ALA A 91 42.40 12.33 -3.31
N ILE A 92 41.16 12.46 -3.79
CA ILE A 92 40.42 11.33 -4.36
C ILE A 92 40.97 11.04 -5.76
N PRO A 93 41.46 9.81 -6.06
CA PRO A 93 41.95 9.48 -7.39
C PRO A 93 40.88 9.65 -8.48
N PRO A 94 41.21 10.16 -9.68
CA PRO A 94 40.24 10.35 -10.76
C PRO A 94 39.50 9.06 -11.18
N SER A 95 40.16 7.91 -11.07
CA SER A 95 39.57 6.59 -11.35
C SER A 95 38.43 6.24 -10.38
N VAL A 96 38.57 6.60 -9.10
CA VAL A 96 37.55 6.39 -8.06
C VAL A 96 36.33 7.28 -8.32
N ILE A 97 36.57 8.54 -8.71
CA ILE A 97 35.51 9.49 -9.12
C ILE A 97 34.76 8.93 -10.33
N ALA A 98 35.47 8.49 -11.36
CA ALA A 98 34.86 7.94 -12.57
C ALA A 98 34.04 6.68 -12.30
N GLU A 99 34.53 5.78 -11.42
CA GLU A 99 33.81 4.56 -11.05
C GLU A 99 32.54 4.87 -10.24
N ALA A 100 32.61 5.81 -9.30
CA ALA A 100 31.43 6.25 -8.54
C ALA A 100 30.37 6.89 -9.46
N GLU A 101 30.78 7.70 -10.44
CA GLU A 101 29.86 8.30 -11.42
C GLU A 101 29.19 7.21 -12.26
N ARG A 102 29.97 6.24 -12.75
CA ARG A 102 29.46 5.10 -13.54
C ARG A 102 28.41 4.29 -12.77
N LEU A 103 28.59 4.14 -11.46
CA LEU A 103 27.69 3.41 -10.57
C LEU A 103 26.56 4.27 -10.01
N ASN A 104 26.50 5.56 -10.36
CA ASN A 104 25.58 6.56 -9.79
C ASN A 104 25.63 6.62 -8.25
N LEU A 105 26.76 6.25 -7.64
CA LEU A 105 26.95 6.24 -6.19
C LEU A 105 27.48 7.61 -5.74
N PRO A 106 26.77 8.37 -4.88
CA PRO A 106 27.24 9.66 -4.42
C PRO A 106 28.60 9.54 -3.73
N LEU A 107 29.62 10.18 -4.32
CA LEU A 107 30.96 10.26 -3.76
C LEU A 107 31.23 11.69 -3.32
N ILE A 108 31.41 11.87 -2.02
CA ILE A 108 31.51 13.17 -1.37
C ILE A 108 32.93 13.33 -0.83
N GLU A 109 33.54 14.47 -1.09
CA GLU A 109 34.77 14.88 -0.47
C GLU A 109 34.47 15.68 0.80
N GLN A 110 35.09 15.29 1.92
CA GLN A 110 35.09 16.05 3.16
C GLN A 110 36.52 16.49 3.48
N PRO A 111 36.82 17.80 3.56
CA PRO A 111 38.14 18.25 4.00
C PRO A 111 38.44 17.82 5.44
N TYR A 112 39.65 17.37 5.71
CA TYR A 112 40.09 16.91 7.04
C TYR A 112 39.97 17.99 8.13
N ALA A 113 40.04 19.26 7.74
CA ALA A 113 39.82 20.40 8.63
C ALA A 113 38.38 20.47 9.18
N LEU A 114 37.40 19.91 8.46
CA LEU A 114 36.03 19.76 8.93
C LEU A 114 35.95 18.52 9.84
N LYS A 115 35.86 18.78 11.14
CA LYS A 115 35.91 17.73 12.17
C LYS A 115 34.73 16.76 12.02
N MET A 116 35.05 15.46 12.04
CA MET A 116 34.05 14.39 11.95
C MET A 116 32.91 14.54 12.96
N VAL A 117 33.20 14.92 14.21
CA VAL A 117 32.18 15.12 15.26
C VAL A 117 31.13 16.17 14.86
N VAL A 118 31.52 17.23 14.14
CA VAL A 118 30.59 18.25 13.65
C VAL A 118 29.67 17.65 12.59
N VAL A 119 30.25 16.87 11.67
CA VAL A 119 29.53 16.22 10.57
C VAL A 119 28.55 15.17 11.09
N THR A 120 29.03 14.23 11.90
CA THR A 120 28.20 13.13 12.42
C THR A 120 27.13 13.64 13.38
N GLN A 121 27.40 14.68 14.20
CA GLN A 121 26.40 15.32 15.04
C GLN A 121 25.32 16.04 14.21
N ALA A 122 25.70 16.78 13.16
CA ALA A 122 24.76 17.46 12.29
C ALA A 122 23.83 16.46 11.57
N ILE A 123 24.40 15.41 10.99
CA ILE A 123 23.64 14.34 10.31
C ILE A 123 22.75 13.60 11.32
N GLY A 124 23.28 13.21 12.47
CA GLY A 124 22.51 12.52 13.52
C GLY A 124 21.32 13.35 14.02
N THR A 125 21.53 14.65 14.23
CA THR A 125 20.48 15.59 14.63
C THR A 125 19.40 15.70 13.54
N ALA A 126 19.82 15.86 12.28
CA ALA A 126 18.91 15.95 11.14
C ALA A 126 18.09 14.66 10.95
N LEU A 127 18.70 13.48 11.14
CA LEU A 127 18.00 12.19 11.09
C LEU A 127 16.90 12.09 12.15
N VAL A 128 17.22 12.45 13.40
CA VAL A 128 16.24 12.46 14.50
C VAL A 128 15.11 13.44 14.21
N GLN A 129 15.42 14.64 13.72
CA GLN A 129 14.41 15.64 13.36
C GLN A 129 13.51 15.15 12.21
N ALA A 130 14.07 14.56 11.16
CA ALA A 130 13.31 14.01 10.04
C ALA A 130 12.35 12.89 10.49
N GLN A 131 12.81 12.00 11.39
CA GLN A 131 11.98 10.96 11.99
C GLN A 131 10.84 11.54 12.85
N GLN A 132 11.14 12.53 13.69
CA GLN A 132 10.13 13.21 14.51
C GLN A 132 9.08 13.94 13.66
N LEU A 133 9.50 14.59 12.57
CA LEU A 133 8.61 15.23 11.61
C LEU A 133 7.70 14.19 10.94
N GLY A 134 8.27 13.05 10.52
CA GLY A 134 7.51 11.93 9.96
C GLY A 134 6.43 11.42 10.92
N ARG A 135 6.80 11.15 12.18
CA ARG A 135 5.84 10.74 13.23
C ARG A 135 4.78 11.79 13.49
N SER A 136 5.16 13.08 13.52
CA SER A 136 4.20 14.18 13.73
C SER A 136 3.20 14.29 12.59
N ARG A 137 3.64 14.12 11.34
CA ARG A 137 2.76 14.06 10.17
C ARG A 137 1.80 12.89 10.25
N GLN A 138 2.33 11.69 10.53
CA GLN A 138 1.52 10.49 10.66
C GLN A 138 0.44 10.66 11.74
N HIS A 139 0.81 11.19 12.90
CA HIS A 139 -0.13 11.40 13.99
C HIS A 139 -1.26 12.38 13.62
N VAL A 140 -0.95 13.49 12.91
CA VAL A 140 -1.98 14.41 12.41
C VAL A 140 -2.93 13.71 11.43
N LEU A 141 -2.39 12.87 10.55
CA LEU A 141 -3.20 12.10 9.60
C LEU A 141 -4.09 11.07 10.31
N GLU A 142 -3.57 10.37 11.31
CA GLU A 142 -4.33 9.43 12.14
C GLU A 142 -5.46 10.15 12.88
N GLN A 143 -5.18 11.28 13.54
CA GLN A 143 -6.22 12.05 14.25
C GLN A 143 -7.35 12.51 13.33
N VAL A 144 -7.03 13.01 12.12
CA VAL A 144 -8.06 13.47 11.19
C VAL A 144 -8.86 12.31 10.59
N LEU A 145 -8.23 11.15 10.39
CA LEU A 145 -8.86 9.92 9.89
C LEU A 145 -9.73 9.23 10.95
N ASP A 146 -9.36 9.31 12.22
CA ASP A 146 -10.15 8.74 13.31
C ASP A 146 -11.28 9.68 13.74
N GLY A 147 -11.18 10.97 13.41
CA GLY A 147 -12.12 11.99 13.86
C GLY A 147 -11.91 12.37 15.34
N ASP A 148 -10.78 11.97 15.92
CA ASP A 148 -10.44 12.21 17.33
C ASP A 148 -9.66 13.52 17.49
N TYR A 149 -10.41 14.63 17.47
CA TYR A 149 -9.87 15.97 17.68
C TYR A 149 -10.87 16.89 18.37
N GLN A 150 -10.36 17.78 19.23
CA GLN A 150 -11.18 18.79 19.91
C GLN A 150 -11.53 19.98 19.00
N SER A 151 -10.60 20.36 18.11
CA SER A 151 -10.77 21.46 17.16
C SER A 151 -10.12 21.09 15.83
N LEU A 152 -10.93 21.06 14.78
CA LEU A 152 -10.45 20.81 13.42
C LEU A 152 -9.51 21.92 12.95
N ASP A 153 -9.81 23.18 13.26
CA ASP A 153 -9.02 24.34 12.85
C ASP A 153 -7.57 24.25 13.38
N VAL A 154 -7.41 23.88 14.66
CA VAL A 154 -6.09 23.69 15.26
C VAL A 154 -5.34 22.53 14.58
N LEU A 155 -6.04 21.45 14.25
CA LEU A 155 -5.45 20.29 13.57
C LEU A 155 -5.03 20.63 12.13
N LEU A 156 -5.84 21.40 11.39
CA LEU A 156 -5.53 21.89 10.06
C LEU A 156 -4.33 22.84 10.08
N GLN A 157 -4.28 23.80 11.02
CA GLN A 157 -3.14 24.71 11.18
C GLN A 157 -1.85 23.93 11.50
N ARG A 158 -1.92 22.90 12.34
CA ARG A 158 -0.80 21.99 12.59
C ARG A 158 -0.41 21.23 11.32
N GLY A 159 -1.38 20.74 10.56
CA GLY A 159 -1.18 20.13 9.25
C GLY A 159 -0.40 21.04 8.30
N ASP A 160 -0.82 22.30 8.16
CA ASP A 160 -0.16 23.30 7.32
C ASP A 160 1.30 23.55 7.78
N SER A 161 1.54 23.67 9.10
CA SER A 161 2.90 23.82 9.65
C SER A 161 3.82 22.62 9.36
N LEU A 162 3.22 21.44 9.12
CA LEU A 162 3.92 20.21 8.77
C LEU A 162 3.98 20.00 7.25
N GLY A 163 3.42 20.89 6.42
CA GLY A 163 3.35 20.76 4.97
C GLY A 163 2.34 19.72 4.49
N LEU A 164 1.29 19.44 5.27
CA LEU A 164 0.18 18.56 4.89
C LEU A 164 -0.96 19.41 4.31
N ALA A 165 -1.16 19.35 2.99
CA ALA A 165 -2.26 20.05 2.31
C ALA A 165 -3.62 19.36 2.56
N LEU A 166 -4.14 19.45 3.79
CA LEU A 166 -5.40 18.83 4.23
C LEU A 166 -6.65 19.59 3.77
N HIS A 167 -6.49 20.85 3.34
CA HIS A 167 -7.57 21.69 2.81
C HIS A 167 -8.01 21.29 1.39
N VAL A 168 -7.17 20.55 0.65
CA VAL A 168 -7.52 20.02 -0.66
C VAL A 168 -8.56 18.91 -0.47
N PRO A 169 -9.72 18.92 -1.16
CA PRO A 169 -10.67 17.83 -1.12
C PRO A 169 -10.02 16.50 -1.53
N ARG A 170 -10.29 15.43 -0.80
CA ARG A 170 -9.64 14.13 -1.00
C ARG A 170 -10.63 12.98 -1.04
N GLN A 171 -10.20 11.89 -1.67
CA GLN A 171 -10.88 10.60 -1.61
C GLN A 171 -10.07 9.67 -0.70
N VAL A 172 -10.73 9.04 0.25
CA VAL A 172 -10.08 8.07 1.15
C VAL A 172 -9.99 6.72 0.44
N ALA A 173 -8.79 6.16 0.37
CA ALA A 173 -8.55 4.81 -0.12
C ALA A 173 -8.01 3.95 1.01
N LEU A 174 -8.62 2.79 1.24
CA LEU A 174 -8.17 1.80 2.21
C LEU A 174 -7.73 0.55 1.47
N LEU A 175 -6.51 0.11 1.73
CA LEU A 175 -5.92 -1.10 1.17
C LEU A 175 -5.71 -2.13 2.27
N ARG A 176 -5.91 -3.40 1.95
CA ARG A 176 -5.62 -4.53 2.83
C ARG A 176 -4.95 -5.66 2.07
N LEU A 177 -3.92 -6.23 2.69
CA LEU A 177 -3.24 -7.42 2.20
C LEU A 177 -3.72 -8.63 3.00
N ASP A 178 -4.25 -9.63 2.30
CA ASP A 178 -4.75 -10.89 2.88
C ASP A 178 -4.00 -12.10 2.32
N GLY A 179 -4.18 -13.27 2.95
CA GLY A 179 -3.59 -14.55 2.52
C GLY A 179 -2.30 -14.93 3.24
N SER A 180 -1.94 -14.25 4.34
CA SER A 180 -0.75 -14.60 5.12
C SER A 180 -0.83 -16.01 5.69
N GLU A 181 -2.01 -16.49 6.08
CA GLU A 181 -2.20 -17.85 6.61
C GLU A 181 -1.71 -18.93 5.64
N GLN A 182 -1.95 -18.75 4.33
CA GLN A 182 -1.44 -19.66 3.32
C GLN A 182 0.09 -19.63 3.26
N LEU A 183 0.70 -18.46 3.40
CA LEU A 183 2.15 -18.30 3.41
C LEU A 183 2.80 -19.04 4.59
N PHE A 184 2.22 -18.94 5.79
CA PHE A 184 2.67 -19.67 6.99
C PHE A 184 2.30 -21.17 6.96
N GLY A 185 1.33 -21.57 6.14
CA GLY A 185 1.02 -22.98 5.91
C GLY A 185 2.00 -23.66 4.94
N ASP A 186 2.49 -22.93 3.94
CA ASP A 186 3.32 -23.47 2.86
C ASP A 186 4.83 -23.41 3.15
N LEU A 187 5.27 -22.55 4.08
CA LEU A 187 6.69 -22.27 4.35
C LEU A 187 7.02 -22.35 5.85
N PRO A 188 8.29 -22.59 6.22
CA PRO A 188 8.76 -22.40 7.59
C PRO A 188 8.54 -20.96 8.08
N ASP A 189 8.24 -20.78 9.38
CA ASP A 189 7.87 -19.49 9.97
C ASP A 189 8.85 -18.34 9.65
N GLU A 190 10.16 -18.59 9.72
CA GLU A 190 11.18 -17.57 9.43
C GLU A 190 11.21 -17.16 7.94
N ASP A 191 10.94 -18.09 7.03
CA ASP A 191 10.87 -17.81 5.60
C ASP A 191 9.55 -17.12 5.24
N ALA A 192 8.44 -17.55 5.84
CA ALA A 192 7.13 -16.92 5.70
C ALA A 192 7.17 -15.46 6.17
N GLU A 193 7.75 -15.20 7.35
CA GLU A 193 7.89 -13.85 7.90
C GLU A 193 8.77 -12.96 7.01
N ARG A 194 9.93 -13.46 6.57
CA ARG A 194 10.82 -12.73 5.64
C ARG A 194 10.12 -12.39 4.32
N GLN A 195 9.35 -13.34 3.78
CA GLN A 195 8.60 -13.13 2.56
C GLN A 195 7.40 -12.18 2.73
N LEU A 196 6.73 -12.20 3.88
CA LEU A 196 5.66 -11.27 4.19
C LEU A 196 6.19 -9.83 4.29
N GLN A 197 7.29 -9.64 5.02
CA GLN A 197 7.94 -8.34 5.18
C GLN A 197 8.44 -7.77 3.85
N SER A 198 9.07 -8.58 3.00
CA SER A 198 9.56 -8.12 1.70
C SER A 198 8.42 -7.68 0.76
N ARG A 199 7.29 -8.42 0.76
CA ARG A 199 6.08 -8.05 -0.01
C ARG A 199 5.41 -6.79 0.55
N GLN A 200 5.34 -6.62 1.87
CA GLN A 200 4.83 -5.40 2.49
C GLN A 200 5.70 -4.17 2.15
N GLN A 201 7.02 -4.30 2.16
CA GLN A 201 7.94 -3.24 1.77
C GLN A 201 7.84 -2.90 0.27
N LEU A 202 7.66 -3.90 -0.60
CA LEU A 202 7.38 -3.69 -2.02
C LEU A 202 6.08 -2.90 -2.22
N LEU A 203 5.00 -3.35 -1.58
CA LEU A 203 3.69 -2.70 -1.63
C LEU A 203 3.77 -1.24 -1.16
N GLN A 204 4.38 -0.99 -0.01
CA GLN A 204 4.51 0.37 0.53
C GLN A 204 5.27 1.28 -0.43
N ARG A 205 6.42 0.84 -0.96
CA ARG A 205 7.20 1.65 -1.91
C ARG A 205 6.42 1.98 -3.17
N ARG A 206 5.71 1.00 -3.74
CA ARG A 206 4.94 1.23 -4.97
C ARG A 206 3.72 2.13 -4.71
N LEU A 207 3.07 1.99 -3.56
CA LEU A 207 1.99 2.90 -3.13
C LEU A 207 2.50 4.34 -3.01
N GLU A 208 3.60 4.55 -2.30
CA GLU A 208 4.20 5.89 -2.14
C GLU A 208 4.57 6.51 -3.49
N GLN A 209 5.12 5.72 -4.41
CA GLN A 209 5.43 6.18 -5.77
C GLN A 209 4.17 6.56 -6.55
N SER A 210 3.14 5.69 -6.56
CA SER A 210 1.88 5.95 -7.27
C SER A 210 1.15 7.18 -6.71
N LEU A 211 1.21 7.40 -5.39
CA LEU A 211 0.69 8.63 -4.78
C LEU A 211 1.46 9.87 -5.23
N GLY A 212 2.80 9.78 -5.35
CA GLY A 212 3.63 10.86 -5.88
C GLY A 212 3.24 11.27 -7.30
N GLU A 213 2.90 10.30 -8.16
CA GLU A 213 2.45 10.52 -9.55
C GLU A 213 1.10 11.28 -9.65
N LEU A 214 0.25 11.17 -8.61
CA LEU A 214 -1.04 11.88 -8.56
C LEU A 214 -0.93 13.36 -8.18
N GLY A 215 0.23 13.79 -7.67
CA GLY A 215 0.48 15.15 -7.17
C GLY A 215 -0.19 15.44 -5.81
N ASN A 216 0.29 16.44 -5.07
CA ASN A 216 -0.24 16.80 -3.73
C ASN A 216 -0.40 15.59 -2.78
N ALA A 217 0.52 14.63 -2.89
CA ALA A 217 0.51 13.41 -2.11
C ALA A 217 0.66 13.71 -0.61
N LEU A 218 -0.16 13.07 0.21
CA LEU A 218 0.08 12.99 1.64
C LEU A 218 0.80 11.68 1.96
N PRO A 219 1.57 11.64 3.07
CA PRO A 219 2.13 10.40 3.58
C PRO A 219 1.07 9.30 3.71
N LEU A 220 1.45 8.08 3.32
CA LEU A 220 0.64 6.89 3.54
C LEU A 220 0.56 6.59 5.03
N VAL A 221 -0.65 6.30 5.55
CA VAL A 221 -0.82 5.84 6.92
C VAL A 221 -0.85 4.32 6.92
N SER A 222 0.04 3.68 7.67
CA SER A 222 0.20 2.24 7.71
C SER A 222 -0.16 1.71 9.09
N GLN A 223 -1.12 0.77 9.17
CA GLN A 223 -1.56 0.13 10.41
C GLN A 223 -1.57 -1.39 10.24
N GLY A 224 -0.42 -2.02 10.49
CA GLY A 224 -0.23 -3.46 10.32
C GLY A 224 -0.43 -3.90 8.86
N ARG A 225 -1.52 -4.62 8.58
CA ARG A 225 -1.88 -5.11 7.24
C ARG A 225 -2.74 -4.14 6.41
N HIS A 226 -2.96 -2.92 6.90
CA HIS A 226 -3.78 -1.92 6.24
C HIS A 226 -2.97 -0.69 5.89
N TRP A 227 -3.27 -0.10 4.73
CA TRP A 227 -2.73 1.18 4.31
C TRP A 227 -3.89 2.12 3.97
N ILE A 228 -3.81 3.35 4.45
CA ILE A 228 -4.80 4.39 4.20
C ILE A 228 -4.11 5.51 3.42
N ALA A 229 -4.65 5.80 2.24
CA ALA A 229 -4.22 6.90 1.40
C ALA A 229 -5.32 7.96 1.28
N LEU A 230 -4.91 9.23 1.31
CA LEU A 230 -5.78 10.38 1.08
C LEU A 230 -5.47 10.95 -0.31
N LEU A 231 -6.19 10.46 -1.33
CA LEU A 231 -5.97 10.79 -2.73
C LEU A 231 -6.52 12.19 -3.05
N PRO A 232 -5.80 13.07 -3.75
CA PRO A 232 -6.34 14.37 -4.16
C PRO A 232 -7.57 14.17 -5.06
N CYS A 233 -8.68 14.86 -4.75
CA CYS A 233 -9.94 14.70 -5.45
C CYS A 233 -10.73 16.02 -5.53
N PRO A 234 -10.21 17.06 -6.21
CA PRO A 234 -10.87 18.38 -6.30
C PRO A 234 -12.17 18.36 -7.13
N ASP A 235 -12.34 17.41 -8.04
CA ASP A 235 -13.48 17.31 -8.94
C ASP A 235 -13.84 15.85 -9.29
N GLY A 236 -14.91 15.66 -10.06
CA GLY A 236 -15.34 14.32 -10.50
C GLY A 236 -14.41 13.66 -11.53
N GLN A 237 -13.56 14.42 -12.24
CA GLN A 237 -12.54 13.82 -13.12
C GLN A 237 -11.43 13.18 -12.28
N ALA A 238 -11.08 13.80 -11.15
CA ALA A 238 -10.12 13.27 -10.21
C ALA A 238 -10.60 11.95 -9.56
N GLU A 239 -11.90 11.78 -9.29
CA GLU A 239 -12.46 10.51 -8.82
C GLU A 239 -12.21 9.38 -9.85
N ALA A 240 -12.56 9.62 -11.12
CA ALA A 240 -12.35 8.65 -12.18
C ALA A 240 -10.85 8.33 -12.38
N ARG A 241 -9.99 9.35 -12.32
CA ARG A 241 -8.53 9.20 -12.40
C ARG A 241 -7.97 8.38 -11.23
N ASN A 242 -8.41 8.67 -10.00
CA ASN A 242 -8.00 7.95 -8.80
C ASN A 242 -8.38 6.47 -8.90
N ARG A 243 -9.62 6.19 -9.34
CA ARG A 243 -10.06 4.81 -9.58
C ARG A 243 -9.20 4.11 -10.62
N GLN A 244 -8.93 4.75 -11.76
CA GLN A 244 -8.09 4.17 -12.82
C GLN A 244 -6.68 3.89 -12.34
N ALA A 245 -6.05 4.83 -11.62
CA ALA A 245 -4.71 4.67 -11.06
C ALA A 245 -4.66 3.50 -10.07
N MET A 246 -5.66 3.37 -9.19
CA MET A 246 -5.73 2.28 -8.21
C MET A 246 -5.99 0.91 -8.87
N THR A 247 -6.79 0.86 -9.94
CA THR A 247 -6.95 -0.37 -10.73
C THR A 247 -5.63 -0.78 -11.38
N ALA A 248 -4.93 0.15 -12.02
CA ALA A 248 -3.64 -0.13 -12.66
C ALA A 248 -2.60 -0.62 -11.63
N LEU A 249 -2.58 0.00 -10.45
CA LEU A 249 -1.71 -0.42 -9.35
C LEU A 249 -2.00 -1.84 -8.87
N LEU A 250 -3.28 -2.20 -8.72
CA LEU A 250 -3.69 -3.55 -8.33
C LEU A 250 -3.26 -4.59 -9.37
N ASP A 251 -3.47 -4.31 -10.66
CA ASP A 251 -3.11 -5.22 -11.74
C ASP A 251 -1.59 -5.40 -11.86
N GLU A 252 -0.82 -4.33 -11.65
CA GLU A 252 0.65 -4.36 -11.61
C GLU A 252 1.20 -5.19 -10.45
N LEU A 253 0.61 -5.05 -9.26
CA LEU A 253 1.08 -5.71 -8.03
C LEU A 253 0.59 -7.15 -7.88
N ARG A 254 -0.53 -7.51 -8.51
CA ARG A 254 -1.13 -8.87 -8.42
C ARG A 254 -0.13 -10.01 -8.68
N PRO A 255 0.69 -10.02 -9.75
CA PRO A 255 1.65 -11.10 -9.97
C PRO A 255 2.82 -11.09 -8.97
N GLN A 256 3.16 -9.94 -8.40
CA GLN A 256 4.30 -9.78 -7.49
C GLN A 256 3.95 -10.17 -6.05
N LEU A 257 2.69 -10.00 -5.66
CA LEU A 257 2.21 -10.26 -4.30
C LEU A 257 1.82 -11.73 -4.05
N GLY A 258 1.63 -12.54 -5.09
CA GLY A 258 1.26 -13.96 -4.94
C GLY A 258 2.17 -14.71 -3.96
N PRO A 259 1.62 -15.46 -2.98
CA PRO A 259 0.22 -15.90 -2.84
C PRO A 259 -0.74 -14.89 -2.17
N LEU A 260 -0.26 -13.73 -1.71
CA LEU A 260 -1.06 -12.71 -1.03
C LEU A 260 -2.02 -11.98 -2.00
N ARG A 261 -3.14 -11.50 -1.48
CA ARG A 261 -4.18 -10.80 -2.27
C ARG A 261 -4.34 -9.34 -1.85
N LEU A 262 -4.14 -8.48 -2.85
CA LEU A 262 -4.43 -7.05 -2.92
C LEU A 262 -5.93 -6.70 -2.84
N PHE A 263 -6.45 -6.12 -1.76
CA PHE A 263 -7.81 -5.55 -1.74
C PHE A 263 -7.81 -4.05 -1.49
N LEU A 264 -8.74 -3.33 -2.12
CA LEU A 264 -8.87 -1.89 -2.07
C LEU A 264 -10.34 -1.45 -2.01
N GLY A 265 -10.65 -0.56 -1.07
CA GLY A 265 -11.91 0.17 -0.98
C GLY A 265 -11.70 1.66 -1.16
N LEU A 266 -12.48 2.29 -2.04
CA LEU A 266 -12.53 3.75 -2.21
C LEU A 266 -13.77 4.31 -1.51
N GLY A 267 -13.60 5.34 -0.69
CA GLY A 267 -14.70 6.14 -0.15
C GLY A 267 -15.29 7.10 -1.19
N SER A 268 -16.25 7.93 -0.78
CA SER A 268 -16.78 8.99 -1.63
C SER A 268 -15.71 10.02 -2.02
N ALA A 269 -15.91 10.65 -3.17
CA ALA A 269 -15.04 11.68 -3.70
C ALA A 269 -15.20 13.03 -3.00
N GLY A 270 -14.14 13.86 -3.08
CA GLY A 270 -14.20 15.26 -2.67
C GLY A 270 -14.47 15.48 -1.17
N CYS A 271 -14.08 14.55 -0.31
CA CYS A 271 -14.21 14.72 1.13
C CYS A 271 -13.28 15.83 1.61
N GLU A 272 -13.83 16.77 2.35
CA GLU A 272 -13.06 17.71 3.15
C GLU A 272 -12.56 17.03 4.43
N ALA A 273 -11.57 17.63 5.11
CA ALA A 273 -10.94 17.06 6.30
C ALA A 273 -11.93 16.62 7.39
N GLN A 274 -13.01 17.39 7.60
CA GLN A 274 -14.10 17.06 8.52
C GLN A 274 -14.82 15.73 8.23
N ARG A 275 -14.79 15.27 6.97
CA ARG A 275 -15.43 14.03 6.51
C ARG A 275 -14.43 12.89 6.30
N PHE A 276 -13.15 13.04 6.63
CA PHE A 276 -12.18 11.95 6.46
C PHE A 276 -12.52 10.70 7.27
N ALA A 277 -12.98 10.85 8.52
CA ALA A 277 -13.44 9.72 9.33
C ALA A 277 -14.65 8.99 8.71
N GLN A 278 -15.61 9.74 8.16
CA GLN A 278 -16.72 9.18 7.40
C GLN A 278 -16.19 8.45 6.15
N GLY A 279 -15.34 9.10 5.34
CA GLY A 279 -14.75 8.53 4.14
C GLY A 279 -13.93 7.26 4.40
N LEU A 280 -13.27 7.15 5.55
CA LEU A 280 -12.61 5.93 5.98
C LEU A 280 -13.62 4.82 6.33
N GLY A 281 -14.75 5.17 6.96
CA GLY A 281 -15.88 4.25 7.16
C GLY A 281 -16.45 3.73 5.83
N GLU A 282 -16.65 4.61 4.85
CA GLU A 282 -17.09 4.27 3.50
C GLU A 282 -16.09 3.36 2.77
N ALA A 283 -14.80 3.69 2.82
CA ALA A 283 -13.72 2.88 2.25
C ALA A 283 -13.64 1.48 2.89
N ARG A 284 -13.87 1.37 4.21
CA ARG A 284 -13.97 0.06 4.90
C ARG A 284 -15.13 -0.79 4.37
N GLN A 285 -16.29 -0.19 4.15
CA GLN A 285 -17.44 -0.91 3.58
C GLN A 285 -17.17 -1.38 2.15
N ALA A 286 -16.60 -0.50 1.31
CA ALA A 286 -16.20 -0.84 -0.04
C ALA A 286 -15.16 -1.97 -0.08
N LEU A 287 -14.13 -1.90 0.79
CA LEU A 287 -13.12 -2.94 0.93
C LEU A 287 -13.74 -4.31 1.30
N ALA A 288 -14.69 -4.32 2.24
CA ALA A 288 -15.35 -5.54 2.67
C ALA A 288 -16.17 -6.19 1.55
N VAL A 289 -16.69 -5.40 0.60
CA VAL A 289 -17.33 -5.91 -0.62
C VAL A 289 -16.29 -6.38 -1.63
N ALA A 290 -15.19 -5.65 -1.84
CA ALA A 290 -14.10 -6.07 -2.72
C ALA A 290 -13.53 -7.45 -2.34
N GLN A 291 -13.55 -7.80 -1.05
CA GLN A 291 -13.06 -9.08 -0.52
C GLN A 291 -14.00 -10.26 -0.77
N ARG A 292 -15.32 -10.01 -0.71
CA ARG A 292 -16.34 -11.07 -0.78
C ARG A 292 -16.83 -11.36 -2.19
N PHE A 293 -16.54 -10.46 -3.14
CA PHE A 293 -17.01 -10.54 -4.52
C PHE A 293 -15.81 -10.60 -5.47
N PRO A 294 -15.28 -11.80 -5.80
CA PRO A 294 -14.08 -11.99 -6.62
C PRO A 294 -14.15 -11.31 -8.00
N GLU A 295 -15.35 -11.17 -8.56
CA GLU A 295 -15.61 -10.46 -9.83
C GLU A 295 -15.23 -8.98 -9.78
N ARG A 296 -15.08 -8.40 -8.59
CA ARG A 296 -14.61 -7.02 -8.38
C ARG A 296 -13.10 -6.86 -8.51
N LEU A 297 -12.36 -7.94 -8.76
CA LEU A 297 -10.91 -7.94 -8.99
C LEU A 297 -10.09 -7.22 -7.89
N GLY A 298 -10.61 -7.23 -6.67
CA GLY A 298 -9.97 -6.61 -5.51
C GLY A 298 -10.23 -5.12 -5.33
N LEU A 299 -11.06 -4.45 -6.14
CA LEU A 299 -11.39 -3.02 -6.01
C LEU A 299 -12.91 -2.79 -5.96
N CYS A 300 -13.36 -1.97 -5.01
CA CYS A 300 -14.72 -1.46 -5.01
C CYS A 300 -14.75 0.01 -4.56
N SER A 301 -15.62 0.81 -5.17
CA SER A 301 -15.89 2.18 -4.71
C SER A 301 -17.19 2.23 -3.93
N PHE A 302 -17.26 3.09 -2.92
CA PHE A 302 -18.45 3.25 -2.08
C PHE A 302 -19.71 3.56 -2.90
N ASN A 303 -19.59 4.42 -3.92
CA ASN A 303 -20.68 4.78 -4.83
C ASN A 303 -21.23 3.58 -5.65
N GLU A 304 -20.53 2.43 -5.66
CA GLU A 304 -20.94 1.21 -6.36
C GLU A 304 -21.63 0.18 -5.47
N LEU A 305 -21.74 0.45 -4.16
CA LEU A 305 -22.33 -0.48 -3.20
C LEU A 305 -23.84 -0.65 -3.41
N GLY A 306 -24.55 0.42 -3.73
CA GLY A 306 -25.99 0.41 -3.92
C GLY A 306 -26.71 -0.22 -2.72
N VAL A 307 -27.52 -1.25 -2.95
CA VAL A 307 -28.26 -1.94 -1.87
C VAL A 307 -27.35 -2.57 -0.81
N LEU A 308 -26.09 -2.89 -1.14
CA LEU A 308 -25.14 -3.47 -0.17
C LEU A 308 -24.80 -2.50 0.96
N GLU A 309 -24.83 -1.19 0.71
CA GLU A 309 -24.67 -0.15 1.73
C GLU A 309 -25.80 -0.24 2.76
N LEU A 310 -27.06 -0.29 2.28
CA LEU A 310 -28.25 -0.40 3.12
C LEU A 310 -28.23 -1.69 3.96
N LEU A 311 -27.84 -2.81 3.34
CA LEU A 311 -27.73 -4.10 4.03
C LEU A 311 -26.61 -4.10 5.07
N GLY A 312 -25.50 -3.41 4.79
CA GLY A 312 -24.38 -3.25 5.72
C GLY A 312 -24.72 -2.40 6.94
N ALA A 313 -25.63 -1.43 6.80
CA ALA A 313 -26.09 -0.57 7.90
C ALA A 313 -26.98 -1.30 8.92
N ILE A 314 -27.56 -2.46 8.56
CA ILE A 314 -28.40 -3.25 9.45
C ILE A 314 -27.53 -3.97 10.49
N ARG A 315 -27.58 -3.49 11.75
CA ARG A 315 -26.83 -4.07 12.88
C ARG A 315 -27.37 -5.43 13.33
N ASP A 316 -28.68 -5.64 13.25
CA ASP A 316 -29.31 -6.90 13.64
C ASP A 316 -29.12 -7.97 12.56
N ARG A 317 -28.06 -8.78 12.72
CA ARG A 317 -27.79 -9.91 11.82
C ARG A 317 -28.91 -10.95 11.82
N SER A 318 -29.62 -11.12 12.94
CA SER A 318 -30.71 -12.09 13.03
C SER A 318 -31.88 -11.73 12.12
N LEU A 319 -32.11 -10.45 11.85
CA LEU A 319 -33.10 -10.00 10.86
C LEU A 319 -32.73 -10.47 9.45
N LEU A 320 -31.46 -10.28 9.08
CA LEU A 320 -30.94 -10.68 7.78
C LEU A 320 -30.98 -12.20 7.62
N ASP A 321 -30.60 -12.95 8.65
CA ASP A 321 -30.62 -14.41 8.64
C ASP A 321 -32.05 -14.94 8.54
N ARG A 322 -33.02 -14.38 9.29
CA ARG A 322 -34.44 -14.74 9.16
C ARG A 322 -34.99 -14.42 7.76
N PHE A 323 -34.55 -13.31 7.16
CA PHE A 323 -34.94 -12.97 5.80
C PHE A 323 -34.42 -13.99 4.79
N VAL A 324 -33.14 -14.37 4.88
CA VAL A 324 -32.54 -15.40 4.02
C VAL A 324 -33.22 -16.75 4.24
N GLU A 325 -33.45 -17.16 5.49
CA GLU A 325 -34.12 -18.43 5.80
C GLU A 325 -35.53 -18.48 5.22
N ARG A 326 -36.29 -17.39 5.31
CA ARG A 326 -37.64 -17.31 4.74
C ARG A 326 -37.66 -17.43 3.22
N VAL A 327 -36.67 -16.85 2.51
CA VAL A 327 -36.67 -16.77 1.04
C VAL A 327 -35.92 -17.96 0.41
N LEU A 328 -34.78 -18.35 0.98
CA LEU A 328 -33.85 -19.34 0.44
C LEU A 328 -33.67 -20.57 1.33
N GLY A 329 -34.21 -20.60 2.55
CA GLY A 329 -33.98 -21.69 3.51
C GLY A 329 -34.39 -23.07 2.98
N ALA A 330 -35.55 -23.16 2.32
CA ALA A 330 -36.02 -24.41 1.70
C ALA A 330 -35.08 -24.90 0.58
N LEU A 331 -34.53 -23.97 -0.21
CA LEU A 331 -33.55 -24.27 -1.27
C LEU A 331 -32.22 -24.75 -0.67
N ILE A 332 -31.71 -24.03 0.34
CA ILE A 332 -30.48 -24.40 1.06
C ILE A 332 -30.63 -25.78 1.73
N GLY A 333 -31.79 -26.03 2.33
CA GLY A 333 -32.14 -27.32 2.93
C GLY A 333 -32.17 -28.46 1.91
N ASP A 334 -32.77 -28.24 0.73
CA ASP A 334 -32.80 -29.23 -0.35
C ASP A 334 -31.40 -29.54 -0.89
N ASP A 335 -30.59 -28.51 -1.13
CA ASP A 335 -29.22 -28.61 -1.62
C ASP A 335 -28.28 -29.39 -0.67
N SER A 336 -28.56 -29.37 0.63
CA SER A 336 -27.81 -30.16 1.61
C SER A 336 -28.13 -31.67 1.57
N ARG A 337 -29.26 -32.06 0.97
CA ARG A 337 -29.78 -33.43 0.99
C ARG A 337 -29.84 -34.10 -0.38
N HIS A 338 -29.88 -33.31 -1.46
CA HIS A 338 -30.10 -33.81 -2.81
C HIS A 338 -29.07 -33.28 -3.81
N GLN A 339 -28.85 -34.05 -4.87
CA GLN A 339 -28.10 -33.63 -6.06
C GLN A 339 -29.05 -33.58 -7.27
N PRO A 340 -28.85 -32.65 -8.23
CA PRO A 340 -27.82 -31.61 -8.24
C PRO A 340 -28.15 -30.44 -7.31
N VAL A 341 -27.10 -29.78 -6.78
CA VAL A 341 -27.21 -28.51 -6.06
C VAL A 341 -27.80 -27.44 -6.99
N LEU A 342 -28.90 -26.82 -6.58
CA LEU A 342 -29.70 -25.87 -7.34
C LEU A 342 -29.28 -24.42 -7.11
N MET A 343 -28.64 -24.08 -5.99
CA MET A 343 -28.16 -22.72 -5.72
C MET A 343 -27.24 -22.16 -6.82
N PRO A 344 -26.26 -22.91 -7.38
CA PRO A 344 -25.48 -22.42 -8.53
C PRO A 344 -26.34 -22.10 -9.76
N THR A 345 -27.46 -22.80 -9.93
CA THR A 345 -28.44 -22.50 -11.00
C THR A 345 -29.13 -21.17 -10.78
N LEU A 346 -29.56 -20.92 -9.53
CA LEU A 346 -30.17 -19.64 -9.16
C LEU A 346 -29.18 -18.47 -9.35
N GLU A 347 -27.96 -18.61 -8.84
CA GLU A 347 -26.93 -17.56 -8.94
C GLU A 347 -26.54 -17.26 -10.39
N ALA A 348 -26.39 -18.29 -11.24
CA ALA A 348 -26.09 -18.10 -12.66
C ALA A 348 -27.24 -17.42 -13.41
N TRP A 349 -28.49 -17.78 -13.11
CA TRP A 349 -29.65 -17.16 -13.75
C TRP A 349 -29.76 -15.67 -13.42
N PHE A 350 -29.55 -15.29 -12.15
CA PHE A 350 -29.52 -13.88 -11.76
C PHE A 350 -28.30 -13.13 -12.32
N ALA A 351 -27.13 -13.77 -12.41
CA ALA A 351 -25.94 -13.16 -13.01
C ALA A 351 -26.14 -12.81 -14.50
N GLU A 352 -26.91 -13.61 -15.23
CA GLU A 352 -27.23 -13.38 -16.65
C GLU A 352 -28.57 -12.63 -16.83
N ASN A 353 -29.04 -11.91 -15.80
CA ASN A 353 -30.27 -11.13 -15.79
C ASN A 353 -31.53 -11.90 -16.24
N GLY A 354 -31.57 -13.19 -15.91
CA GLY A 354 -32.64 -14.11 -16.27
C GLY A 354 -32.56 -14.72 -17.67
N ASN A 355 -31.46 -14.50 -18.40
CA ASN A 355 -31.26 -15.12 -19.70
C ASN A 355 -30.95 -16.62 -19.56
N LEU A 356 -31.97 -17.44 -19.82
CA LEU A 356 -31.89 -18.89 -19.72
C LEU A 356 -30.81 -19.52 -20.60
N ALA A 357 -30.54 -18.95 -21.79
CA ALA A 357 -29.54 -19.49 -22.70
C ALA A 357 -28.11 -19.23 -22.20
N LEU A 358 -27.83 -17.99 -21.78
CA LEU A 358 -26.53 -17.61 -21.23
C LEU A 358 -26.25 -18.33 -19.90
N ALA A 359 -27.25 -18.45 -19.02
CA ALA A 359 -27.09 -19.16 -17.76
C ALA A 359 -26.83 -20.66 -17.97
N ALA A 360 -27.46 -21.27 -18.97
CA ALA A 360 -27.25 -22.68 -19.32
C ALA A 360 -25.83 -22.90 -19.86
N GLN A 361 -25.36 -22.00 -20.72
CA GLN A 361 -23.99 -21.98 -21.21
C GLN A 361 -22.97 -21.81 -20.08
N ARG A 362 -23.19 -20.85 -19.17
CA ARG A 362 -22.32 -20.59 -18.01
C ARG A 362 -22.16 -21.81 -17.12
N LEU A 363 -23.22 -22.61 -16.96
CA LEU A 363 -23.23 -23.82 -16.15
C LEU A 363 -22.87 -25.10 -16.93
N ASN A 364 -22.61 -24.99 -18.23
CA ASN A 364 -22.39 -26.13 -19.13
C ASN A 364 -23.51 -27.18 -19.05
N VAL A 365 -24.77 -26.74 -19.01
CA VAL A 365 -25.96 -27.60 -19.02
C VAL A 365 -26.88 -27.30 -20.20
N HIS A 366 -27.75 -28.25 -20.55
CA HIS A 366 -28.76 -28.01 -21.58
C HIS A 366 -29.86 -27.06 -21.07
N ARG A 367 -30.40 -26.20 -21.95
CA ARG A 367 -31.47 -25.24 -21.63
C ARG A 367 -32.68 -25.88 -20.93
N ASN A 368 -33.08 -27.08 -21.38
CA ASN A 368 -34.21 -27.81 -20.78
C ASN A 368 -33.91 -28.23 -19.33
N THR A 369 -32.68 -28.65 -19.05
CA THR A 369 -32.24 -29.01 -17.70
C THR A 369 -32.26 -27.79 -16.79
N LEU A 370 -31.79 -26.64 -17.28
CA LEU A 370 -31.83 -25.39 -16.53
C LEU A 370 -33.29 -24.97 -16.25
N SER A 371 -34.18 -25.07 -17.25
CA SER A 371 -35.60 -24.75 -17.07
C SER A 371 -36.25 -25.61 -15.99
N TYR A 372 -35.99 -26.92 -15.99
CA TYR A 372 -36.50 -27.83 -14.97
C TYR A 372 -35.96 -27.48 -13.57
N ARG A 373 -34.66 -27.15 -13.47
CA ARG A 373 -34.05 -26.72 -12.20
C ARG A 373 -34.68 -25.42 -11.67
N LEU A 374 -34.97 -24.44 -12.53
CA LEU A 374 -35.64 -23.20 -12.14
C LEU A 374 -37.07 -23.46 -11.65
N GLN A 375 -37.85 -24.29 -12.35
CA GLN A 375 -39.19 -24.69 -11.89
C GLN A 375 -39.15 -25.38 -10.52
N ARG A 376 -38.15 -26.23 -10.29
CA ARG A 376 -37.95 -26.86 -8.98
C ARG A 376 -37.58 -25.83 -7.91
N ILE A 377 -36.76 -24.82 -8.24
CA ILE A 377 -36.44 -23.73 -7.31
C ILE A 377 -37.71 -22.95 -6.94
N GLU A 378 -38.55 -22.58 -7.90
CA GLU A 378 -39.83 -21.90 -7.62
C GLU A 378 -40.74 -22.75 -6.72
N ALA A 379 -40.82 -24.06 -6.97
CA ALA A 379 -41.60 -24.98 -6.14
C ALA A 379 -41.07 -25.10 -4.70
N LEU A 380 -39.75 -25.02 -4.51
CA LEU A 380 -39.12 -25.11 -3.18
C LEU A 380 -39.23 -23.80 -2.39
N THR A 381 -38.99 -22.66 -3.04
CA THR A 381 -38.99 -21.35 -2.38
C THR A 381 -40.39 -20.76 -2.26
N GLY A 382 -41.35 -21.24 -3.05
CA GLY A 382 -42.69 -20.66 -3.16
C GLY A 382 -42.70 -19.29 -3.85
N CYS A 383 -41.57 -18.86 -4.42
CA CYS A 383 -41.41 -17.59 -5.12
C CYS A 383 -41.57 -17.79 -6.64
N SER A 384 -42.04 -16.77 -7.36
CA SER A 384 -42.09 -16.78 -8.82
C SER A 384 -41.00 -15.89 -9.45
N PHE A 385 -40.34 -16.39 -10.50
CA PHE A 385 -39.36 -15.63 -11.28
C PHE A 385 -39.99 -14.65 -12.29
N GLU A 386 -41.31 -14.73 -12.49
CA GLU A 386 -42.07 -13.75 -13.27
C GLU A 386 -42.55 -12.57 -12.40
N ASP A 387 -42.64 -12.76 -11.07
CA ASP A 387 -43.04 -11.70 -10.14
C ASP A 387 -41.84 -10.80 -9.78
N PRO A 388 -41.92 -9.47 -10.02
CA PRO A 388 -40.81 -8.56 -9.74
C PRO A 388 -40.43 -8.47 -8.25
N HIS A 389 -41.39 -8.62 -7.34
CA HIS A 389 -41.16 -8.51 -5.91
C HIS A 389 -40.43 -9.75 -5.37
N ASP A 390 -40.83 -10.94 -5.82
CA ASP A 390 -40.13 -12.19 -5.53
C ASP A 390 -38.71 -12.20 -6.11
N ARG A 391 -38.51 -11.74 -7.35
CA ARG A 391 -37.16 -11.58 -7.92
C ARG A 391 -36.28 -10.66 -7.09
N LEU A 392 -36.83 -9.56 -6.58
CA LEU A 392 -36.11 -8.63 -5.71
C LEU A 392 -35.76 -9.30 -4.38
N ASN A 393 -36.71 -9.99 -3.75
CA ASN A 393 -36.50 -10.69 -2.49
C ASN A 393 -35.38 -11.74 -2.61
N ILE A 394 -35.42 -12.54 -3.68
CA ILE A 394 -34.38 -13.53 -3.97
C ILE A 394 -33.03 -12.84 -4.21
N SER A 395 -32.98 -11.78 -5.03
CA SER A 395 -31.75 -11.02 -5.27
C SER A 395 -31.12 -10.52 -3.97
N VAL A 396 -31.93 -9.90 -3.10
CA VAL A 396 -31.47 -9.39 -1.80
C VAL A 396 -31.02 -10.54 -0.90
N ALA A 397 -31.74 -11.66 -0.86
CA ALA A 397 -31.37 -12.82 -0.06
C ALA A 397 -30.02 -13.42 -0.53
N LEU A 398 -29.77 -13.49 -1.84
CA LEU A 398 -28.49 -13.91 -2.41
C LEU A 398 -27.35 -12.97 -1.99
N LEU A 399 -27.57 -11.64 -2.03
CA LEU A 399 -26.59 -10.65 -1.60
C LEU A 399 -26.27 -10.78 -0.09
N ILE A 400 -27.29 -10.92 0.75
CA ILE A 400 -27.12 -11.12 2.20
C ILE A 400 -26.30 -12.38 2.45
N ARG A 401 -26.64 -13.50 1.79
CA ARG A 401 -25.91 -14.77 1.94
C ARG A 401 -24.42 -14.61 1.60
N ARG A 402 -24.09 -13.91 0.50
CA ARG A 402 -22.69 -13.63 0.13
C ARG A 402 -21.97 -12.72 1.14
N LEU A 403 -22.68 -11.78 1.77
CA LEU A 403 -22.11 -10.94 2.82
C LEU A 403 -21.81 -11.72 4.13
N SER A 404 -22.61 -12.74 4.42
CA SER A 404 -22.50 -13.56 5.64
C SER A 404 -21.53 -14.75 5.50
N SER A 405 -21.19 -15.17 4.29
CA SER A 405 -20.18 -16.22 4.07
C SER A 405 -18.79 -15.77 4.53
N PRO A 406 -18.01 -16.64 5.22
CA PRO A 406 -16.60 -16.36 5.47
C PRO A 406 -15.85 -16.23 4.13
N ALA A 407 -14.94 -15.25 4.07
CA ALA A 407 -14.15 -14.91 2.88
C ALA A 407 -13.04 -15.92 2.59
#